data_AF-K1TU37-F1
#
_entry.id   AF-K1TU37-F1
#
_cell.length_a   1.000
_cell.length_b   1.000
_cell.length_c   1.000
_cell.angle_alpha   90.00
_cell.angle_beta   90.00
_cell.angle_gamma   90.00
#
_symmetry.space_group_name_H-M   'P 1'
#
loop_
_entity.id
_entity.type
_entity.pdbx_description
1 polymer ?
#
loop_
_entity_poly.entity_id
_entity_poly.type
_entity_poly.pdbx_seq_one_letter_code
_entity_poly.pdbx_strand_id
1 'polypeptide(L)'
;MSTRKAGAEIRYSTDGGKQMLPYEGPFDLREGGTVTASYADNPAVKSTATFARIERIPMTVVYASSQETGIGDAANLVDGDPSTTWHTMYSVTVANYPHWVDFDAGEAKLIRGFVYLPRQDGGTNGNIREYTVQVSDDGKTWSKPVAAGSFGKGTGEQRVELERPVKARYIRFTALSSQNGAD
;
A
#
# COMPACT_ATOMS: atom_id res chain seq x y z
N MET A 1 16.20 -3.02 -16.39
CA MET A 1 17.30 -2.35 -17.12
C MET A 1 17.24 -2.80 -18.58
N SER A 2 17.37 -1.91 -19.57
CA SER A 2 17.52 -2.31 -20.98
C SER A 2 18.92 -1.94 -21.48
N THR A 3 19.59 -2.83 -22.20
CA THR A 3 20.91 -2.57 -22.79
C THR A 3 20.76 -1.88 -24.14
N ARG A 4 21.74 -1.07 -24.53
CA ARG A 4 21.85 -0.50 -25.89
C ARG A 4 22.73 -1.34 -26.82
N LYS A 5 23.26 -2.48 -26.33
CA LYS A 5 24.20 -3.35 -27.05
C LYS A 5 23.55 -4.73 -27.21
N ALA A 6 23.12 -5.06 -28.43
CA ALA A 6 22.51 -6.35 -28.73
C ALA A 6 23.47 -7.50 -28.38
N GLY A 7 22.95 -8.53 -27.69
CA GLY A 7 23.74 -9.71 -27.29
C GLY A 7 24.70 -9.51 -26.11
N ALA A 8 24.70 -8.35 -25.46
CA ALA A 8 25.59 -8.11 -24.32
C ALA A 8 25.09 -8.81 -23.04
N GLU A 9 25.92 -9.70 -22.48
CA GLU A 9 25.67 -10.30 -21.16
C GLU A 9 25.86 -9.24 -20.07
N ILE A 10 24.84 -9.07 -19.22
CA ILE A 10 24.93 -8.23 -18.02
C ILE A 10 25.23 -9.12 -16.82
N ARG A 11 26.12 -8.65 -15.95
CA ARG A 11 26.35 -9.20 -14.63
C ARG A 11 25.91 -8.18 -13.58
N TYR A 12 25.42 -8.64 -12.42
CA TYR A 12 25.00 -7.76 -11.34
C TYR A 12 25.37 -8.31 -9.96
N SER A 13 25.46 -7.43 -8.96
CA SER A 13 25.46 -7.80 -7.54
C SER A 13 24.54 -6.88 -6.75
N THR A 14 24.10 -7.35 -5.59
CA THR A 14 23.32 -6.57 -4.63
C THR A 14 24.16 -6.27 -3.39
N ASP A 15 23.98 -5.07 -2.82
CA ASP A 15 24.54 -4.62 -1.55
C ASP A 15 26.06 -4.83 -1.41
N GLY A 16 26.80 -4.56 -2.49
CA GLY A 16 28.25 -4.69 -2.51
C GLY A 16 28.76 -6.14 -2.52
N GLY A 17 27.88 -7.10 -2.85
CA GLY A 17 28.24 -8.50 -3.03
C GLY A 17 29.46 -8.64 -3.96
N LYS A 18 30.44 -9.43 -3.52
CA LYS A 18 31.70 -9.65 -4.25
C LYS A 18 31.50 -10.45 -5.54
N GLN A 19 30.48 -11.30 -5.58
CA GLN A 19 30.15 -12.11 -6.74
C GLN A 19 29.15 -11.38 -7.63
N MET A 20 29.48 -11.25 -8.92
CA MET A 20 28.59 -10.72 -9.94
C MET A 20 27.85 -11.88 -10.63
N LEU A 21 26.54 -11.96 -10.44
CA LEU A 21 25.64 -12.98 -10.99
C LEU A 21 25.20 -12.61 -12.42
N PRO A 22 24.93 -13.58 -13.31
CA PRO A 22 24.32 -13.30 -14.61
C PRO A 22 22.93 -12.71 -14.45
N TYR A 23 22.59 -11.69 -15.25
CA TYR A 23 21.24 -11.16 -15.32
C TYR A 23 20.40 -11.99 -16.29
N GLU A 24 19.45 -12.76 -15.75
CA GLU A 24 18.56 -13.63 -16.53
C GLU A 24 17.16 -13.04 -16.73
N GLY A 25 16.85 -11.95 -16.04
CA GLY A 25 15.57 -11.27 -16.09
C GLY A 25 15.30 -10.42 -14.84
N PRO A 26 14.13 -9.77 -14.75
CA PRO A 26 13.73 -9.05 -13.55
C PRO A 26 13.79 -9.95 -12.31
N PHE A 27 14.25 -9.39 -11.19
CA PHE A 27 14.29 -10.06 -9.89
C PHE A 27 13.67 -9.16 -8.82
N ASP A 28 13.18 -9.75 -7.72
CA ASP A 28 12.56 -9.03 -6.62
C ASP A 28 13.63 -8.32 -5.77
N LEU A 29 13.40 -7.05 -5.46
CA LEU A 29 14.24 -6.21 -4.61
C LEU A 29 13.38 -5.50 -3.55
N ARG A 30 12.39 -6.21 -3.00
CA ARG A 30 11.44 -5.68 -2.01
C ARG A 30 12.10 -5.08 -0.78
N GLU A 31 13.17 -5.67 -0.28
CA GLU A 31 13.90 -5.14 0.87
C GLU A 31 14.69 -3.86 0.56
N GLY A 32 14.65 -3.40 -0.70
CA GLY A 32 15.51 -2.36 -1.20
C GLY A 32 16.93 -2.87 -1.36
N GLY A 33 17.86 -1.94 -1.57
CA GLY A 33 19.27 -2.24 -1.67
C GLY A 33 19.93 -1.58 -2.87
N THR A 34 21.23 -1.81 -2.99
CA THR A 34 22.03 -1.23 -4.07
C THR A 34 22.37 -2.30 -5.10
N VAL A 35 21.93 -2.10 -6.34
CA VAL A 35 22.27 -2.97 -7.48
C VAL A 35 23.44 -2.34 -8.22
N THR A 36 24.54 -3.07 -8.34
CA THR A 36 25.66 -2.72 -9.22
C THR A 36 25.66 -3.67 -10.41
N ALA A 37 25.65 -3.14 -11.63
CA ALA A 37 25.64 -3.91 -12.87
C ALA A 37 26.79 -3.51 -13.79
N SER A 38 27.31 -4.46 -14.56
CA SER A 38 28.31 -4.24 -15.60
C SER A 38 28.08 -5.18 -16.79
N TYR A 39 28.69 -4.89 -17.93
CA TYR A 39 28.78 -5.89 -19.00
C TYR A 39 29.81 -6.97 -18.64
N ALA A 40 29.56 -8.22 -19.03
CA ALA A 40 30.48 -9.32 -18.80
C ALA A 40 31.82 -9.13 -19.54
N ASP A 41 31.77 -8.53 -20.74
CA ASP A 41 32.94 -8.23 -21.57
C ASP A 41 33.67 -6.93 -21.18
N ASN A 42 33.14 -6.15 -20.24
CA ASN A 42 33.77 -4.95 -19.71
C ASN A 42 33.42 -4.71 -18.23
N PRO A 43 33.96 -5.53 -17.31
CA PRO A 43 33.61 -5.48 -15.88
C PRO A 43 34.13 -4.24 -15.15
N ALA A 44 35.03 -3.47 -15.77
CA ALA A 44 35.56 -2.22 -15.22
C ALA A 44 34.51 -1.09 -15.24
N VAL A 45 33.58 -1.12 -16.19
CA VAL A 45 32.52 -0.11 -16.32
C VAL A 45 31.27 -0.59 -15.60
N LYS A 46 30.97 0.04 -14.47
CA LYS A 46 29.85 -0.31 -13.59
C LYS A 46 28.82 0.81 -13.55
N SER A 47 27.55 0.43 -13.48
CA SER A 47 26.43 1.30 -13.16
C SER A 47 25.82 0.85 -11.84
N THR A 48 25.49 1.80 -10.98
CA THR A 48 24.90 1.52 -9.67
C THR A 48 23.57 2.25 -9.53
N ALA A 49 22.56 1.56 -9.01
CA ALA A 49 21.28 2.13 -8.66
C ALA A 49 20.86 1.65 -7.26
N THR A 50 20.40 2.56 -6.42
CA THR A 50 19.87 2.25 -5.09
C THR A 50 18.36 2.33 -5.13
N PHE A 51 17.72 1.31 -4.57
CA PHE A 51 16.28 1.18 -4.48
C PHE A 51 15.88 1.23 -3.02
N ALA A 52 14.90 2.06 -2.70
CA ALA A 52 14.32 2.09 -1.37
C ALA A 52 13.59 0.77 -1.08
N ARG A 53 13.55 0.40 0.19
CA ARG A 53 12.70 -0.69 0.66
C ARG A 53 11.25 -0.41 0.30
N ILE A 54 10.55 -1.41 -0.21
CA ILE A 54 9.12 -1.30 -0.47
C ILE A 54 8.39 -1.52 0.87
N GLU A 55 8.11 -0.42 1.57
CA GLU A 55 7.39 -0.44 2.85
C GLU A 55 5.87 -0.43 2.70
N ARG A 56 5.37 0.09 1.57
CA ARG A 56 3.95 0.22 1.27
C ARG A 56 3.65 -0.42 -0.08
N ILE A 57 2.52 -1.11 -0.17
CA ILE A 57 2.04 -1.64 -1.44
C ILE A 57 1.36 -0.46 -2.16
N PRO A 58 1.84 -0.05 -3.36
CA PRO A 58 1.12 0.95 -4.14
C PRO A 58 -0.24 0.38 -4.53
N MET A 59 -1.30 1.16 -4.29
CA MET A 59 -2.68 0.75 -4.52
C MET A 59 -3.46 1.89 -5.17
N THR A 60 -4.57 1.54 -5.80
CA THR A 60 -5.59 2.50 -6.25
C THR A 60 -6.88 2.23 -5.53
N VAL A 61 -7.71 3.26 -5.31
CA VAL A 61 -9.07 3.05 -4.82
C VAL A 61 -9.97 2.70 -5.99
N VAL A 62 -10.72 1.61 -5.85
CA VAL A 62 -11.67 1.12 -6.86
C VAL A 62 -13.08 1.61 -6.55
N TYR A 63 -13.50 1.43 -5.29
CA TYR A 63 -14.83 1.78 -4.83
C TYR A 63 -14.77 2.29 -3.39
N ALA A 64 -15.69 3.17 -3.04
CA ALA A 64 -15.94 3.60 -1.68
C ALA A 64 -17.44 3.64 -1.43
N SER A 65 -17.84 3.31 -0.20
CA SER A 65 -19.23 3.36 0.25
C SER A 65 -19.86 4.76 0.14
N SER A 66 -19.06 5.79 0.33
CA SER A 66 -19.45 7.19 0.33
C SER A 66 -18.20 8.06 0.21
N GLN A 67 -18.34 9.27 -0.30
CA GLN A 67 -17.30 10.29 -0.25
C GLN A 67 -17.92 11.69 -0.32
N GLU A 68 -17.30 12.65 0.34
CA GLU A 68 -17.60 14.06 0.21
C GLU A 68 -16.93 14.59 -1.07
N THR A 69 -17.74 15.04 -2.02
CA THR A 69 -17.25 15.33 -3.38
C THR A 69 -16.33 16.56 -3.39
N GLY A 70 -15.12 16.39 -3.91
CA GLY A 70 -14.17 17.48 -4.17
C GLY A 70 -13.28 17.88 -2.99
N ILE A 71 -13.55 17.41 -1.77
CA ILE A 71 -12.70 17.65 -0.59
C ILE A 71 -12.39 16.39 0.22
N GLY A 72 -13.20 15.34 0.07
CA GLY A 72 -13.07 14.08 0.80
C GLY A 72 -13.00 12.88 -0.12
N ASP A 73 -12.44 13.02 -1.32
CA ASP A 73 -12.37 11.94 -2.31
C ASP A 73 -11.61 10.72 -1.76
N ALA A 74 -12.11 9.53 -2.06
CA ALA A 74 -11.50 8.30 -1.54
C ALA A 74 -10.06 8.07 -2.04
N ALA A 75 -9.71 8.60 -3.21
CA ALA A 75 -8.37 8.55 -3.78
C ALA A 75 -7.29 9.18 -2.87
N ASN A 76 -7.68 10.10 -1.98
CA ASN A 76 -6.79 10.72 -1.00
C ASN A 76 -6.18 9.69 -0.01
N LEU A 77 -6.77 8.50 0.13
CA LEU A 77 -6.21 7.44 0.99
C LEU A 77 -4.89 6.86 0.47
N VAL A 78 -4.58 7.03 -0.82
CA VAL A 78 -3.44 6.38 -1.49
C VAL A 78 -2.52 7.36 -2.22
N ASP A 79 -2.73 8.66 -2.09
CA ASP A 79 -1.93 9.71 -2.74
C ASP A 79 -0.57 9.97 -2.04
N GLY A 80 -0.44 9.53 -0.79
CA GLY A 80 0.76 9.71 0.02
C GLY A 80 0.88 11.08 0.70
N ASP A 81 -0.15 11.93 0.63
CA ASP A 81 -0.18 13.25 1.24
C ASP A 81 -0.99 13.22 2.55
N PRO A 82 -0.36 13.35 3.74
CA PRO A 82 -1.08 13.34 5.01
C PRO A 82 -1.98 14.57 5.24
N SER A 83 -1.90 15.59 4.36
CA SER A 83 -2.78 16.77 4.42
C SER A 83 -4.11 16.59 3.70
N THR A 84 -4.23 15.56 2.85
CA THR A 84 -5.50 15.16 2.24
C THR A 84 -6.14 14.04 3.06
N THR A 85 -7.46 13.85 2.91
CA THR A 85 -8.19 12.83 3.68
C THR A 85 -9.40 12.38 2.86
N TRP A 86 -9.75 11.09 2.97
CA TRP A 86 -11.08 10.62 2.56
C TRP A 86 -12.08 10.95 3.66
N HIS A 87 -13.20 11.54 3.27
CA HIS A 87 -14.30 11.83 4.18
C HIS A 87 -15.58 11.30 3.55
N THR A 88 -16.42 10.61 4.32
CA THR A 88 -17.75 10.21 3.88
C THR A 88 -18.65 11.43 3.72
N MET A 89 -19.64 11.35 2.83
CA MET A 89 -20.57 12.45 2.57
C MET A 89 -21.20 12.96 3.87
N TYR A 90 -21.12 14.27 4.10
CA TYR A 90 -21.75 14.94 5.24
C TYR A 90 -22.50 16.22 4.83
N SER A 91 -22.19 16.80 3.66
CA SER A 91 -22.74 18.09 3.24
C SER A 91 -24.19 18.03 2.73
N VAL A 92 -24.54 16.99 1.97
CA VAL A 92 -25.88 16.80 1.39
C VAL A 92 -26.70 15.84 2.25
N THR A 93 -26.15 14.65 2.50
CA THR A 93 -26.72 13.64 3.39
C THR A 93 -25.59 12.99 4.16
N VAL A 94 -25.72 12.95 5.48
CA VAL A 94 -24.80 12.19 6.33
C VAL A 94 -24.94 10.72 5.98
N ALA A 95 -23.86 10.13 5.49
CA ALA A 95 -23.76 8.69 5.29
C ALA A 95 -23.53 8.03 6.65
N ASN A 96 -24.25 6.96 6.96
CA ASN A 96 -24.09 6.25 8.23
C ASN A 96 -23.12 5.07 8.12
N TYR A 97 -22.49 4.71 9.23
CA TYR A 97 -21.70 3.49 9.35
C TYR A 97 -22.53 2.23 9.02
N PRO A 98 -21.89 1.15 8.51
CA PRO A 98 -20.45 1.03 8.26
C PRO A 98 -20.01 1.71 6.96
N HIS A 99 -18.77 2.19 6.97
CA HIS A 99 -18.11 2.77 5.79
C HIS A 99 -17.01 1.85 5.30
N TRP A 100 -16.90 1.68 3.99
CA TRP A 100 -15.90 0.81 3.38
C TRP A 100 -15.23 1.45 2.16
N VAL A 101 -14.00 0.99 1.91
CA VAL A 101 -13.19 1.33 0.73
C VAL A 101 -12.52 0.06 0.21
N ASP A 102 -12.57 -0.11 -1.11
CA ASP A 102 -11.91 -1.19 -1.84
C ASP A 102 -10.68 -0.66 -2.56
N PHE A 103 -9.56 -1.34 -2.33
CA PHE A 103 -8.26 -1.04 -2.93
C PHE A 103 -7.86 -2.14 -3.91
N ASP A 104 -7.20 -1.76 -5.00
CA ASP A 104 -6.54 -2.67 -5.96
C ASP A 104 -5.02 -2.46 -5.93
N ALA A 105 -4.27 -3.52 -5.62
CA ALA A 105 -2.80 -3.54 -5.63
C ALA A 105 -2.20 -3.80 -7.03
N GLY A 106 -3.03 -3.88 -8.07
CA GLY A 106 -2.66 -4.14 -9.47
C GLY A 106 -2.39 -5.63 -9.78
N GLU A 107 -1.79 -6.34 -8.84
CA GLU A 107 -1.55 -7.79 -8.88
C GLU A 107 -1.60 -8.40 -7.48
N ALA A 108 -1.57 -9.73 -7.39
CA ALA A 108 -1.57 -10.41 -6.09
C ALA A 108 -0.28 -10.11 -5.30
N LYS A 109 -0.41 -9.43 -4.17
CA LYS A 109 0.69 -9.07 -3.27
C LYS A 109 0.59 -9.83 -1.95
N LEU A 110 1.75 -10.06 -1.31
CA LEU A 110 1.80 -10.60 0.05
C LEU A 110 1.64 -9.45 1.06
N ILE A 111 0.47 -9.42 1.70
CA ILE A 111 0.02 -8.42 2.67
C ILE A 111 0.34 -8.94 4.08
N ARG A 112 0.96 -8.11 4.91
CA ARG A 112 1.32 -8.44 6.31
C ARG A 112 0.56 -7.61 7.34
N GLY A 113 -0.05 -6.52 6.90
CA GLY A 113 -0.67 -5.55 7.76
C GLY A 113 -1.04 -4.30 6.98
N PHE A 114 -1.57 -3.33 7.70
CA PHE A 114 -1.96 -2.02 7.16
C PHE A 114 -1.69 -0.93 8.20
N VAL A 115 -1.65 0.30 7.70
CA VAL A 115 -1.46 1.49 8.53
C VAL A 115 -2.68 2.38 8.35
N TYR A 116 -3.22 2.85 9.47
CA TYR A 116 -4.25 3.87 9.52
C TYR A 116 -3.64 5.16 10.05
N LEU A 117 -3.77 6.24 9.31
CA LEU A 117 -3.45 7.59 9.76
C LEU A 117 -4.76 8.37 9.86
N PRO A 118 -5.20 8.77 11.07
CA PRO A 118 -6.31 9.72 11.21
C PRO A 118 -6.03 11.04 10.48
N ARG A 119 -7.06 11.84 10.20
CA ARG A 119 -6.89 13.18 9.61
C ARG A 119 -5.90 14.04 10.43
N GLN A 120 -5.09 14.86 9.75
CA GLN A 120 -4.00 15.62 10.39
C GLN A 120 -4.27 17.11 10.57
N ASP A 121 -5.46 17.59 10.22
CA ASP A 121 -5.86 19.00 10.32
C ASP A 121 -6.36 19.43 11.71
N GLY A 122 -6.19 18.58 12.71
CA GLY A 122 -6.63 18.81 14.10
C GLY A 122 -8.08 18.37 14.38
N GLY A 123 -8.86 17.99 13.36
CA GLY A 123 -10.17 17.38 13.55
C GLY A 123 -10.05 15.97 14.13
N THR A 124 -10.99 15.58 15.01
CA THR A 124 -11.05 14.21 15.58
C THR A 124 -12.38 13.51 15.32
N ASN A 125 -13.35 14.21 14.74
CA ASN A 125 -14.60 13.62 14.26
C ASN A 125 -14.30 12.70 13.07
N GLY A 126 -14.96 11.53 13.04
CA GLY A 126 -14.72 10.50 12.02
C GLY A 126 -13.49 9.64 12.27
N ASN A 127 -12.71 9.86 13.35
CA ASN A 127 -11.63 8.95 13.70
C ASN A 127 -12.20 7.56 13.95
N ILE A 128 -11.67 6.56 13.25
CA ILE A 128 -12.24 5.22 13.24
C ILE A 128 -11.93 4.54 14.58
N ARG A 129 -12.92 3.80 15.09
CA ARG A 129 -12.77 2.93 16.26
C ARG A 129 -12.73 1.48 15.81
N GLU A 130 -13.87 0.86 15.53
CA GLU A 130 -13.93 -0.56 15.15
C GLU A 130 -13.77 -0.72 13.64
N TYR A 131 -13.10 -1.80 13.22
CA TYR A 131 -12.89 -2.09 11.81
C TYR A 131 -12.88 -3.59 11.52
N THR A 132 -13.08 -3.93 10.23
CA THR A 132 -12.69 -5.21 9.65
C THR A 132 -11.88 -5.00 8.37
N VAL A 133 -11.03 -5.97 8.04
CA VAL A 133 -10.34 -6.05 6.75
C VAL A 133 -10.66 -7.39 6.08
N GLN A 134 -11.07 -7.32 4.82
CA GLN A 134 -11.28 -8.48 3.96
C GLN A 134 -10.36 -8.39 2.75
N VAL A 135 -10.12 -9.52 2.09
CA VAL A 135 -9.34 -9.58 0.86
C VAL A 135 -10.09 -10.29 -0.24
N SER A 136 -9.68 -10.06 -1.48
CA SER A 136 -10.23 -10.72 -2.66
C SER A 136 -9.16 -10.88 -3.75
N ASP A 137 -9.30 -11.93 -4.56
CA ASP A 137 -8.47 -12.15 -5.75
C ASP A 137 -9.10 -11.51 -7.01
N ASP A 138 -10.43 -11.34 -7.03
CA ASP A 138 -11.22 -10.93 -8.20
C ASP A 138 -11.96 -9.59 -8.03
N GLY A 139 -11.93 -9.00 -6.83
CA GLY A 139 -12.61 -7.76 -6.48
C GLY A 139 -14.13 -7.89 -6.32
N LYS A 140 -14.66 -9.12 -6.39
CA LYS A 140 -16.10 -9.42 -6.36
C LYS A 140 -16.47 -10.33 -5.20
N THR A 141 -15.66 -11.35 -4.98
CA THR A 141 -15.84 -12.34 -3.93
C THR A 141 -14.87 -12.03 -2.80
N TRP A 142 -15.41 -11.71 -1.63
CA TRP A 142 -14.62 -11.30 -0.47
C TRP A 142 -14.48 -12.41 0.54
N SER A 143 -13.29 -12.54 1.13
CA SER A 143 -13.02 -13.50 2.21
C SER A 143 -13.84 -13.17 3.47
N LYS A 144 -13.83 -14.10 4.45
CA LYS A 144 -14.08 -13.70 5.84
C LYS A 144 -13.05 -12.65 6.28
N PRO A 145 -13.35 -11.80 7.28
CA PRO A 145 -12.38 -10.85 7.78
C PRO A 145 -11.04 -11.52 8.13
N VAL A 146 -9.95 -11.02 7.53
CA VAL A 146 -8.57 -11.43 7.84
C VAL A 146 -7.98 -10.64 8.99
N ALA A 147 -8.61 -9.52 9.34
CA ALA A 147 -8.40 -8.78 10.58
C ALA A 147 -9.71 -8.13 11.02
N ALA A 148 -9.88 -7.98 12.34
CA ALA A 148 -10.91 -7.17 12.96
C ALA A 148 -10.34 -6.64 14.28
N GLY A 149 -10.73 -5.43 14.67
CA GLY A 149 -10.21 -4.85 15.88
C GLY A 149 -10.73 -3.46 16.17
N SER A 150 -10.06 -2.79 17.11
CA SER A 150 -10.33 -1.40 17.47
C SER A 150 -9.05 -0.59 17.47
N PHE A 151 -9.10 0.60 16.87
CA PHE A 151 -8.04 1.60 16.98
C PHE A 151 -8.12 2.35 18.31
N GLY A 152 -6.95 2.79 18.78
CA GLY A 152 -6.85 3.70 19.91
C GLY A 152 -7.27 5.13 19.54
N LYS A 153 -7.53 5.94 20.56
CA LYS A 153 -7.70 7.39 20.40
C LYS A 153 -6.36 8.03 20.05
N GLY A 154 -6.41 9.17 19.35
CA GLY A 154 -5.25 9.96 18.98
C GLY A 154 -5.22 10.24 17.47
N THR A 155 -4.16 10.92 17.04
CA THR A 155 -3.95 11.36 15.65
C THR A 155 -2.71 10.73 15.00
N GLY A 156 -1.92 9.95 15.76
CA GLY A 156 -0.73 9.27 15.22
C GLY A 156 -1.08 8.06 14.36
N GLU A 157 -0.12 7.65 13.52
CA GLU A 157 -0.21 6.40 12.75
C GLU A 157 -0.47 5.20 13.67
N GLN A 158 -1.40 4.34 13.27
CA GLN A 158 -1.74 3.10 13.95
C GLN A 158 -1.50 1.94 12.99
N ARG A 159 -0.63 1.00 13.40
CA ARG A 159 -0.28 -0.19 12.62
C ARG A 159 -1.12 -1.37 13.06
N VAL A 160 -1.63 -2.13 12.09
CA VAL A 160 -2.31 -3.39 12.32
C VAL A 160 -1.55 -4.48 11.58
N GLU A 161 -1.07 -5.46 12.31
CA GLU A 161 -0.45 -6.66 11.75
C GLU A 161 -1.50 -7.76 11.60
N LEU A 162 -1.46 -8.48 10.48
CA LEU A 162 -2.26 -9.68 10.29
C LEU A 162 -1.61 -10.83 11.06
N GLU A 163 -2.41 -11.70 11.68
CA GLU A 163 -1.91 -12.88 12.40
C GLU A 163 -1.02 -13.77 11.51
N ARG A 164 -1.34 -13.82 10.22
CA ARG A 164 -0.55 -14.49 9.18
C ARG A 164 -0.55 -13.65 7.91
N PRO A 165 0.57 -13.60 7.17
CA PRO A 165 0.58 -12.95 5.87
C PRO A 165 -0.46 -13.57 4.92
N VAL A 166 -1.17 -12.73 4.17
CA VAL A 166 -2.20 -13.15 3.21
C VAL A 166 -1.79 -12.69 1.81
N LYS A 167 -1.92 -13.56 0.81
CA LYS A 167 -1.69 -13.20 -0.60
C LYS A 167 -3.03 -12.89 -1.25
N ALA A 168 -3.19 -11.67 -1.77
CA ALA A 168 -4.40 -11.23 -2.47
C ALA A 168 -4.10 -10.00 -3.35
N ARG A 169 -5.01 -9.65 -4.26
CA ARG A 169 -4.91 -8.44 -5.10
C ARG A 169 -5.72 -7.28 -4.53
N TYR A 170 -6.93 -7.55 -4.08
CA TYR A 170 -7.88 -6.55 -3.60
C TYR A 170 -8.00 -6.60 -2.08
N ILE A 171 -8.19 -5.43 -1.48
CA ILE A 171 -8.34 -5.26 -0.03
C ILE A 171 -9.58 -4.41 0.20
N ARG A 172 -10.47 -4.84 1.09
CA ARG A 172 -11.59 -4.05 1.59
C ARG A 172 -11.29 -3.70 3.04
N PHE A 173 -11.19 -2.41 3.31
CA PHE A 173 -11.20 -1.89 4.67
C PHE A 173 -12.61 -1.43 5.00
N THR A 174 -13.15 -1.83 6.15
CA THR A 174 -14.48 -1.41 6.62
C THR A 174 -14.34 -0.83 8.01
N ALA A 175 -14.66 0.45 8.15
CA ALA A 175 -14.86 1.11 9.42
C ALA A 175 -16.30 0.82 9.90
N LEU A 176 -16.43 0.34 11.14
CA LEU A 176 -17.70 -0.08 11.74
C LEU A 176 -18.25 0.97 12.72
N SER A 177 -17.38 1.78 13.31
CA SER A 177 -17.75 2.86 14.22
C SER A 177 -16.67 3.94 14.29
N SER A 178 -17.03 5.12 14.79
CA SER A 178 -16.11 6.20 15.12
C SER A 178 -15.81 6.27 16.62
N GLN A 179 -14.74 6.98 16.99
CA GLN A 179 -14.31 7.15 18.39
C GLN A 179 -15.33 7.88 19.26
N ASN A 180 -16.16 8.74 18.66
CA ASN A 180 -17.17 9.55 19.36
C ASN A 180 -18.61 9.12 19.04
N GLY A 181 -18.81 8.07 18.23
CA GLY A 181 -20.13 7.56 17.85
C GLY A 181 -20.86 8.43 16.81
N ALA A 182 -20.18 9.41 16.21
CA ALA A 182 -20.70 10.17 15.08
C ALA A 182 -20.53 9.38 13.77
N ASP A 183 -21.44 9.60 12.84
CA ASP A 183 -21.35 9.18 11.44
C ASP A 183 -20.52 10.18 10.62
#